data_AF-A0AAU5H4T8-F1
#
_entry.id   AF-A0AAU5H4T8-F1
#
_cell.length_a   1.000
_cell.length_b   1.000
_cell.length_c   1.000
_cell.angle_alpha   90.00
_cell.angle_beta   90.00
_cell.angle_gamma   90.00
#
_symmetry.space_group_name_H-M   'P 1'
#
loop_
_entity.id
_entity.type
_entity.pdbx_description
1 polymer ?
#
loop_
_entity_poly.entity_id
_entity_poly.type
_entity_poly.pdbx_seq_one_letter_code
_entity_poly.pdbx_strand_id
1 'polypeptide(L)' 'MSTEPVPAALIFDDPLDQPSSDDTDTAWGDRPTPADSAADLARFLDEKPPHHI' A
#
# COMPACT_ATOMS: atom_id res chain seq x y z
N MET A 1 -2.29 -2.87 -43.96
CA MET A 1 -2.34 -1.55 -43.33
C MET A 1 -1.43 -1.62 -42.11
N SER A 2 -0.16 -1.24 -42.25
CA SER A 2 0.77 -1.20 -41.11
C SER A 2 0.35 -0.05 -40.20
N THR A 3 0.04 -0.36 -38.94
CA THR A 3 -0.18 0.66 -37.91
C THR A 3 1.20 1.11 -37.44
N GLU A 4 1.57 2.32 -37.82
CA GLU A 4 2.72 3.00 -37.21
C GLU A 4 2.37 3.32 -35.75
N PRO A 5 3.28 3.09 -34.78
CA PRO A 5 3.02 3.40 -33.39
C PRO A 5 2.90 4.91 -33.20
N VAL A 6 1.85 5.36 -32.52
CA VAL A 6 1.67 6.78 -32.18
C VAL A 6 2.78 7.18 -31.20
N PRO A 7 3.51 8.30 -31.43
CA PRO A 7 4.54 8.75 -30.51
C PRO A 7 3.93 9.07 -29.14
N ALA A 8 4.58 8.62 -28.08
CA ALA A 8 4.15 8.91 -26.71
C ALA A 8 4.22 10.42 -26.43
N ALA A 9 3.15 10.97 -25.89
CA ALA A 9 3.12 12.38 -25.48
C ALA A 9 3.93 12.59 -24.20
N LEU A 10 4.66 13.71 -24.14
CA LEU A 10 5.33 14.16 -22.91
C LEU A 10 4.30 14.83 -22.00
N ILE A 11 4.23 14.40 -20.75
CA ILE A 11 3.37 15.00 -19.71
C ILE A 11 4.24 15.95 -18.88
N PHE A 12 3.80 17.21 -18.75
CA PHE A 12 4.50 18.28 -18.02
C PHE A 12 3.73 18.79 -16.79
N ASP A 13 2.59 18.17 -16.50
CA ASP A 13 1.84 18.46 -15.28
C ASP A 13 2.67 18.10 -14.05
N ASP A 14 2.40 18.77 -12.93
CA ASP A 14 3.08 18.46 -11.67
C ASP A 14 2.71 17.02 -11.24
N PRO A 15 3.70 16.12 -11.09
CA PRO A 15 3.44 14.73 -10.70
C PRO A 15 2.80 14.60 -9.31
N LEU A 16 2.79 15.67 -8.50
CA LEU A 16 2.22 15.70 -7.15
C LEU A 16 0.83 16.37 -7.09
N ASP A 17 0.27 16.83 -8.21
CA ASP A 17 -1.04 17.50 -8.23
C ASP A 17 -2.23 16.52 -8.14
N GLN A 18 -1.95 15.22 -8.09
CA GLN A 18 -2.95 14.16 -7.93
C GLN A 18 -2.73 13.39 -6.63
N PRO A 19 -3.81 13.04 -5.90
CA PRO A 19 -3.70 12.19 -4.72
C PRO A 19 -3.12 10.83 -5.11
N SER A 20 -2.10 10.39 -4.39
CA SER A 20 -1.55 9.05 -4.52
C SER A 20 -2.34 8.05 -3.67
N SER A 21 -2.26 6.76 -4.03
CA SER A 21 -2.85 5.71 -3.20
C SER A 21 -2.23 5.65 -1.79
N ASP A 22 -0.98 6.10 -1.65
CA ASP A 22 -0.26 6.17 -0.36
C ASP A 22 -0.76 7.32 0.53
N ASP A 23 -1.37 8.36 -0.05
CA ASP A 23 -2.04 9.43 0.70
C ASP A 23 -3.37 8.96 1.33
N THR A 24 -3.84 7.77 0.95
CA THR A 24 -5.03 7.17 1.54
C THR A 24 -4.60 6.13 2.57
N ASP A 25 -5.25 6.14 3.74
CA ASP A 25 -5.14 5.04 4.71
C ASP A 25 -5.84 3.76 4.22
N THR A 26 -6.12 3.63 2.92
CA THR A 26 -6.75 2.45 2.33
C THR A 26 -5.83 1.25 2.58
N ALA A 27 -6.40 0.18 3.14
CA ALA A 27 -5.69 -0.99 3.67
C ALA A 27 -4.96 -0.80 5.00
N TRP A 28 -4.77 0.43 5.50
CA TRP A 28 -4.30 0.63 6.88
C TRP A 28 -5.47 0.43 7.85
N GLY A 29 -5.61 -0.79 8.35
CA GLY A 29 -6.66 -1.15 9.32
C GLY A 29 -7.91 -1.77 8.69
N ASP A 30 -7.91 -2.01 7.38
CA ASP A 30 -8.92 -2.86 6.75
C ASP A 30 -8.70 -4.29 7.25
N ARG A 31 -9.58 -4.76 8.14
CA ARG A 31 -9.41 -6.06 8.78
C ARG A 31 -9.97 -7.13 7.84
N PRO A 32 -9.15 -8.12 7.41
CA PRO A 32 -9.72 -9.34 6.84
C PRO A 32 -10.69 -9.95 7.87
N THR A 33 -11.73 -10.61 7.36
CA THR A 33 -12.83 -11.29 8.08
C THR A 33 -12.47 -11.80 9.48
N PRO A 34 -13.41 -11.82 10.45
CA PRO A 34 -13.13 -11.94 11.88
C PRO A 34 -12.53 -13.30 12.27
N ALA A 35 -11.24 -13.46 12.02
CA ALA A 35 -10.38 -14.39 12.71
C ALA A 35 -9.63 -13.56 13.75
N ASP A 36 -10.16 -13.61 14.97
CA ASP A 36 -9.52 -13.29 16.25
C ASP A 36 -8.40 -12.23 16.30
N SER A 37 -8.64 -11.06 15.68
CA SER A 37 -7.74 -9.90 15.68
C SER A 37 -7.19 -9.49 17.07
N ALA A 38 -7.93 -9.78 18.15
CA ALA A 38 -7.49 -9.55 19.52
C ALA A 38 -6.41 -10.56 19.97
N ALA A 39 -6.52 -11.83 19.55
CA ALA A 39 -5.52 -12.85 19.84
C ALA A 39 -4.21 -12.57 19.09
N ASP A 40 -4.29 -12.10 17.84
CA ASP A 40 -3.11 -11.70 17.06
C ASP A 40 -2.38 -10.51 17.69
N LEU A 41 -3.12 -9.49 18.16
CA LEU A 41 -2.53 -8.34 18.85
C LEU A 41 -1.83 -8.76 20.15
N ALA A 42 -2.46 -9.65 20.94
CA ALA A 42 -1.86 -10.16 22.17
C ALA A 42 -0.55 -10.91 21.89
N ARG A 43 -0.49 -11.74 20.84
CA ARG A 43 0.73 -12.42 20.41
C ARG A 43 1.84 -11.42 20.02
N PHE A 44 1.53 -10.40 19.22
CA PHE A 44 2.52 -9.37 18.84
C PHE A 44 3.09 -8.61 20.03
N LEU A 45 2.30 -8.37 21.08
CA LEU A 45 2.75 -7.68 22.29
C LEU A 45 3.61 -8.59 23.19
N ASP A 46 3.34 -9.89 23.20
CA ASP A 46 4.04 -10.88 24.03
C ASP A 46 5.33 -11.43 23.36
N GLU A 47 5.36 -11.46 22.03
CA GLU A 47 6.49 -11.97 21.26
C GLU A 47 7.61 -10.92 21.17
N LYS A 48 8.64 -11.08 22.01
CA LYS A 48 9.88 -10.29 21.88
C LYS A 48 10.58 -10.62 20.56
N PRO A 49 11.01 -9.62 19.75
CA PRO A 49 11.74 -9.88 18.52
C PRO A 49 13.06 -10.61 18.81
N PRO A 50 13.50 -11.54 17.93
CA PRO A 50 14.60 -12.48 18.20
C PRO A 50 16.00 -11.85 18.27
N HIS A 51 16.09 -10.53 18.38
CA HIS A 51 17.34 -9.79 18.52
C HIS A 51 17.22 -8.78 19.66
N HIS A 52 17.19 -9.29 20.89
CA HIS A 52 17.49 -8.48 22.07
C HIS A 52 18.84 -8.94 22.63
N ILE A 53 19.92 -8.36 22.09
CA ILE A 53 21.27 -8.36 22.66
C ILE A 53 21.65 -6.91 22.92
#